data_AF-A0A3S0HEZ3-F1
#
_entry.id   AF-A0A3S0HEZ3-F1
#
_cell.length_a   1.000
_cell.length_b   1.000
_cell.length_c   1.000
_cell.angle_alpha   90.00
_cell.angle_beta   90.00
_cell.angle_gamma   90.00
#
_symmetry.space_group_name_H-M   'P 1'
#
loop_
_entity.id
_entity.type
_entity.pdbx_description
1 polymer ?
#
loop_
_entity_poly.entity_id
_entity_poly.type
_entity_poly.pdbx_seq_one_letter_code
_entity_poly.pdbx_strand_id
1 'polypeptide(L)'
;MQSLEEYIARRKKEDHINEFNVDERMENVQICVNYVFEYFNQYLNIDEMEQKTFLNDERLNKFRNQLGMYEKAIQDWLINIYDVHEKHIHRSIISILKKDDIFFLYHTESEFRSCSYGIYAELIKKNPFLKDQTEMLFQFIKDYHRIQSQKEVDNPPVFLTEEITEWIDNTWAKYKVSIWAFVSDYIHRFSDDDSLWPAKHKVKNTKVQQYFDYDFKQKTNLFNLNSLYPRISHKPFMKGKKQYLELLMMHTWLHSIESDDGNYWDEYFDKFTSK
;
A
#
# COMPACT_ATOMS: atom_id res chain seq x y z
N MET A 1 2.70 6.62 40.51
CA MET A 1 4.09 6.35 40.93
C MET A 1 4.25 7.07 42.27
N GLN A 2 4.42 6.33 43.37
CA GLN A 2 4.72 6.95 44.68
C GLN A 2 6.14 7.49 44.63
N SER A 3 6.46 8.58 45.33
CA SER A 3 7.86 8.99 45.45
C SER A 3 8.65 7.96 46.28
N LEU A 4 9.97 7.95 46.13
CA LEU A 4 10.83 7.11 46.95
C LEU A 4 10.62 7.40 48.44
N GLU A 5 10.41 8.67 48.82
CA GLU A 5 10.15 9.04 50.21
C GLU A 5 8.81 8.49 50.72
N GLU A 6 7.76 8.58 49.91
CA GLU A 6 6.43 8.05 50.26
C GLU A 6 6.46 6.52 50.43
N TYR A 7 7.20 5.83 49.58
CA TYR A 7 7.37 4.38 49.64
C TYR A 7 8.10 3.95 50.91
N ILE A 8 9.23 4.60 51.21
CA ILE A 8 10.02 4.31 52.42
C ILE A 8 9.20 4.63 53.68
N ALA A 9 8.48 5.75 53.71
CA ALA A 9 7.64 6.13 54.86
C ALA A 9 6.53 5.10 55.13
N ARG A 10 5.93 4.56 54.07
CA ARG A 10 4.94 3.48 54.19
C ARG A 10 5.55 2.19 54.73
N ARG A 11 6.66 1.71 54.14
CA ARG A 11 7.31 0.45 54.56
C ARG A 11 7.82 0.53 56.00
N LYS A 12 8.39 1.67 56.42
CA LYS A 12 8.79 1.92 57.82
C LYS A 12 7.63 1.77 58.81
N LYS A 13 6.44 2.23 58.42
CA LYS A 13 5.24 2.15 59.25
C LYS A 13 4.67 0.72 59.31
N GLU A 14 4.71 0.00 58.20
CA GLU A 14 4.28 -1.41 58.09
C GLU A 14 5.20 -2.35 58.88
N ASP A 15 6.51 -2.13 58.81
CA ASP A 15 7.52 -2.98 59.44
C ASP A 15 7.89 -2.51 60.86
N HIS A 16 7.20 -1.48 61.37
CA HIS A 16 7.36 -0.94 62.74
C HIS A 16 8.80 -0.57 63.12
N ILE A 17 9.56 0.01 62.20
CA ILE A 17 10.98 0.33 62.40
C ILE A 17 11.16 1.58 63.25
N ASN A 18 11.98 1.48 64.29
CA ASN A 18 12.45 2.61 65.07
C ASN A 18 13.88 3.00 64.65
N GLU A 19 13.99 3.91 63.67
CA GLU A 19 15.26 4.36 63.11
C GLU A 19 16.17 5.13 64.10
N PHE A 20 15.64 5.51 65.26
CA PHE A 20 16.36 6.21 66.31
C PHE A 20 16.92 5.26 67.39
N ASN A 21 16.72 3.95 67.25
CA ASN A 21 17.33 2.96 68.13
C ASN A 21 18.81 2.75 67.79
N VAL A 22 19.70 3.10 68.72
CA VAL A 22 21.15 3.04 68.54
C VAL A 22 21.68 1.61 68.52
N ASP A 23 21.04 0.71 69.27
CA ASP A 23 21.46 -0.69 69.38
C ASP A 23 21.16 -1.48 68.09
N GLU A 24 20.15 -1.04 67.33
CA GLU A 24 19.70 -1.64 66.06
C GLU A 24 20.24 -0.90 64.82
N ARG A 25 21.17 0.05 65.01
CA ARG A 25 21.64 0.95 63.94
C ARG A 25 22.07 0.23 62.65
N MET A 26 22.82 -0.86 62.78
CA MET A 26 23.32 -1.60 61.62
C MET A 26 22.19 -2.31 60.85
N GLU A 27 21.22 -2.85 61.58
CA GLU A 27 20.06 -3.53 61.02
C GLU A 27 19.11 -2.53 60.34
N ASN A 28 18.85 -1.39 60.99
CA ASN A 28 18.04 -0.31 60.44
C ASN A 28 18.63 0.27 59.13
N VAL A 29 19.95 0.41 59.05
CA VAL A 29 20.63 0.85 57.82
C VAL A 29 20.43 -0.18 56.71
N GLN A 30 20.60 -1.47 57.01
CA GLN A 30 20.44 -2.53 56.02
C GLN A 30 19.00 -2.61 55.49
N ILE A 31 18.01 -2.47 56.38
CA ILE A 31 16.60 -2.47 55.98
C ILE A 31 16.25 -1.25 55.12
N CYS A 32 16.72 -0.05 55.49
CA CYS A 32 16.47 1.15 54.69
C CYS A 32 17.10 1.06 53.30
N VAL A 33 18.31 0.49 53.18
CA VAL A 33 18.96 0.23 51.90
C VAL A 33 18.14 -0.78 51.07
N ASN A 34 17.62 -1.84 51.69
CA ASN A 34 16.77 -2.81 51.01
C ASN A 34 15.49 -2.16 50.46
N TYR A 35 14.83 -1.25 51.19
CA TYR A 35 13.67 -0.53 50.66
C TYR A 35 13.97 0.31 49.43
N VAL A 36 15.17 0.93 49.37
CA VAL A 36 15.60 1.68 48.19
C VAL A 36 15.80 0.75 47.00
N PHE A 37 16.44 -0.41 47.21
CA PHE A 37 16.58 -1.42 46.17
C PHE A 37 15.24 -2.01 45.72
N GLU A 38 14.34 -2.34 46.65
CA GLU A 38 12.99 -2.82 46.35
C GLU A 38 12.20 -1.79 45.54
N TYR A 39 12.24 -0.52 45.93
CA TYR A 39 11.58 0.56 45.18
C TYR A 39 12.10 0.63 43.74
N PHE A 40 13.41 0.67 43.53
CA PHE A 40 13.94 0.76 42.17
C PHE A 40 13.72 -0.53 41.37
N ASN A 41 13.82 -1.72 41.95
CA ASN A 41 13.49 -2.96 41.26
C ASN A 41 11.99 -3.06 40.90
N GLN A 42 11.12 -2.55 41.77
CA GLN A 42 9.67 -2.59 41.57
C GLN A 42 9.17 -1.53 40.58
N TYR A 43 9.79 -0.35 40.55
CA TYR A 43 9.33 0.79 39.75
C TYR A 43 10.21 1.12 38.53
N LEU A 44 11.47 0.68 38.52
CA LEU A 44 12.42 0.77 37.40
C LEU A 44 12.92 -0.64 37.05
N ASN A 45 11.99 -1.54 36.71
CA ASN A 45 12.35 -2.88 36.26
C ASN A 45 13.10 -2.80 34.92
N ILE A 46 14.43 -2.89 34.98
CA ILE A 46 15.34 -2.78 33.84
C ILE A 46 15.02 -3.87 32.82
N ASP A 47 14.71 -5.09 33.27
CA ASP A 47 14.37 -6.21 32.39
C ASP A 47 13.09 -5.92 31.59
N GLU A 48 12.07 -5.32 32.21
CA GLU A 48 10.86 -4.90 31.50
C GLU A 48 11.11 -3.76 30.51
N MET A 49 12.01 -2.82 30.83
CA MET A 49 12.39 -1.73 29.93
C MET A 49 13.22 -2.24 28.75
N GLU A 50 14.17 -3.13 28.99
CA GLU A 50 14.98 -3.79 27.95
C GLU A 50 14.10 -4.68 27.06
N GLN A 51 13.18 -5.45 27.63
CA GLN A 51 12.21 -6.24 26.87
C GLN A 51 11.29 -5.36 26.02
N LYS A 52 10.77 -4.24 26.55
CA LYS A 52 9.98 -3.28 25.76
C LYS A 52 10.77 -2.69 24.60
N THR A 53 12.04 -2.36 24.84
CA THR A 53 12.94 -1.83 23.81
C THR A 53 13.20 -2.88 22.73
N PHE A 54 13.54 -4.10 23.13
CA PHE A 54 13.75 -5.22 22.22
C PHE A 54 12.51 -5.54 21.37
N LEU A 55 11.33 -5.60 21.99
CA LEU A 55 10.07 -5.83 21.29
C LEU A 55 9.74 -4.69 20.31
N ASN A 56 10.05 -3.44 20.67
CA ASN A 56 9.90 -2.31 19.75
C ASN A 56 10.86 -2.43 18.56
N ASP A 57 12.13 -2.76 18.81
CA ASP A 57 13.12 -2.95 17.75
C ASP A 57 12.75 -4.10 16.81
N GLU A 58 12.27 -5.22 17.35
CA GLU A 58 11.78 -6.35 16.56
C GLU A 58 10.57 -5.94 15.71
N ARG A 59 9.63 -5.19 16.29
CA ARG A 59 8.45 -4.64 15.59
C ARG A 59 8.86 -3.73 14.43
N LEU A 60 9.79 -2.80 14.65
CA LEU A 60 10.28 -1.88 13.61
C LEU A 60 11.07 -2.61 12.53
N ASN A 61 11.89 -3.59 12.88
CA ASN A 61 12.63 -4.40 11.92
C ASN A 61 11.70 -5.25 11.04
N LYS A 62 10.65 -5.85 11.62
CA LYS A 62 9.61 -6.54 10.84
C LYS A 62 8.96 -5.60 9.83
N PHE A 63 8.64 -4.38 10.24
CA PHE A 63 8.03 -3.40 9.34
C PHE A 63 9.01 -2.94 8.24
N ARG A 64 10.27 -2.68 8.58
CA ARG A 64 11.33 -2.34 7.62
C ARG A 64 11.48 -3.40 6.52
N ASN A 65 11.46 -4.69 6.89
CA ASN A 65 11.56 -5.78 5.93
C ASN A 65 10.41 -5.79 4.90
N GLN A 66 9.21 -5.35 5.29
CA GLN A 66 8.07 -5.23 4.37
C GLN A 66 8.23 -4.08 3.37
N LEU A 67 9.08 -3.09 3.67
CA LEU A 67 9.29 -1.89 2.87
C LEU A 67 10.53 -1.99 1.97
N GLY A 68 11.22 -3.13 1.93
CA GLY A 68 12.50 -3.29 1.22
C GLY A 68 12.48 -2.97 -0.27
N MET A 69 11.29 -2.91 -0.89
CA MET A 69 11.12 -2.51 -2.30
C MET A 69 11.21 -1.00 -2.55
N TYR A 70 11.03 -0.17 -1.52
CA TYR A 70 11.04 1.29 -1.63
C TYR A 70 12.45 1.87 -1.45
N GLU A 71 12.65 3.11 -1.88
CA GLU A 71 13.89 3.83 -1.58
C GLU A 71 14.11 4.05 -0.08
N LYS A 72 15.37 4.08 0.36
CA LYS A 72 15.75 4.17 1.78
C LYS A 72 15.10 5.37 2.50
N ALA A 73 15.08 6.55 1.86
CA ALA A 73 14.46 7.74 2.46
C ALA A 73 12.96 7.55 2.71
N ILE A 74 12.27 6.86 1.80
CA ILE A 74 10.84 6.52 1.95
C ILE A 74 10.66 5.49 3.06
N GLN A 75 11.52 4.46 3.13
CA GLN A 75 11.48 3.48 4.20
C GLN A 75 11.65 4.15 5.58
N ASP A 76 12.68 4.98 5.73
CA ASP A 76 12.98 5.68 6.98
C ASP A 76 11.82 6.60 7.40
N TRP A 77 11.22 7.31 6.45
CA TRP A 77 10.03 8.15 6.69
C TRP A 77 8.82 7.34 7.15
N LEU A 78 8.50 6.23 6.48
CA LEU A 78 7.37 5.37 6.84
C LEU A 78 7.58 4.70 8.21
N ILE A 79 8.81 4.26 8.50
CA ILE A 79 9.18 3.66 9.79
C ILE A 79 9.05 4.69 10.91
N ASN A 80 9.54 5.92 10.72
CA ASN A 80 9.42 6.97 11.71
C ASN A 80 7.94 7.31 12.02
N ILE A 81 7.09 7.42 10.99
CA ILE A 81 5.66 7.62 11.19
C ILE A 81 5.04 6.45 11.98
N TYR A 82 5.45 5.22 11.68
CA TYR A 82 4.94 4.05 12.38
C TYR A 82 5.43 3.97 13.83
N ASP A 83 6.68 4.31 14.10
CA ASP A 83 7.24 4.30 15.45
C ASP A 83 6.55 5.33 16.36
N VAL A 84 6.36 6.56 15.86
CA VAL A 84 5.81 7.67 16.66
C VAL A 84 4.28 7.65 16.73
N HIS A 85 3.60 7.25 15.66
CA HIS A 85 2.14 7.37 15.56
C HIS A 85 1.41 6.02 15.45
N GLU A 86 2.13 4.90 15.35
CA GLU A 86 1.57 3.56 15.17
C GLU A 86 0.65 3.46 13.95
N LYS A 87 0.94 4.26 12.91
CA LYS A 87 0.17 4.32 11.67
C LYS A 87 0.94 3.75 10.49
N HIS A 88 0.35 2.76 9.84
CA HIS A 88 0.79 2.29 8.53
C HIS A 88 0.28 3.21 7.41
N ILE A 89 0.79 4.45 7.36
CA ILE A 89 0.24 5.49 6.47
C ILE A 89 0.31 5.11 4.99
N HIS A 90 1.32 4.35 4.57
CA HIS A 90 1.45 3.80 3.21
C HIS A 90 0.19 3.04 2.77
N ARG A 91 -0.48 2.29 3.67
CA ARG A 91 -1.71 1.55 3.33
C ARG A 91 -2.85 2.50 3.01
N SER A 92 -2.99 3.58 3.77
CA SER A 92 -4.00 4.61 3.52
C SER A 92 -3.74 5.34 2.21
N ILE A 93 -2.47 5.68 1.92
CA ILE A 93 -2.08 6.30 0.66
C ILE A 93 -2.41 5.37 -0.52
N ILE A 94 -1.98 4.10 -0.46
CA ILE A 94 -2.25 3.09 -1.51
C ILE A 94 -3.75 2.89 -1.68
N SER A 95 -4.52 2.83 -0.59
CA SER A 95 -5.97 2.68 -0.65
C SER A 95 -6.66 3.84 -1.37
N ILE A 96 -6.13 5.06 -1.28
CA ILE A 96 -6.65 6.21 -2.02
C ILE A 96 -6.20 6.14 -3.48
N LEU A 97 -4.93 5.82 -3.73
CA LEU A 97 -4.39 5.66 -5.09
C LEU A 97 -5.17 4.65 -5.93
N LYS A 98 -5.60 3.53 -5.34
CA LYS A 98 -6.40 2.50 -6.02
C LYS A 98 -7.74 3.00 -6.56
N LYS A 99 -8.24 4.13 -6.08
CA LYS A 99 -9.48 4.75 -6.58
C LYS A 99 -9.27 5.53 -7.88
N ASP A 100 -8.03 5.93 -8.18
CA ASP A 100 -7.70 6.58 -9.44
C ASP A 100 -7.52 5.49 -10.51
N ASP A 101 -8.42 5.48 -11.48
CA ASP A 101 -8.49 4.48 -12.53
C ASP A 101 -7.50 4.65 -13.67
N ILE A 102 -6.71 5.72 -13.66
CA ILE A 102 -5.68 5.99 -14.65
C ILE A 102 -4.30 6.25 -14.02
N PHE A 103 -4.15 6.00 -12.71
CA PHE A 103 -2.92 6.23 -11.95
C PHE A 103 -1.68 5.64 -12.63
N PHE A 104 -1.76 4.40 -13.12
CA PHE A 104 -0.62 3.74 -13.76
C PHE A 104 -0.22 4.36 -15.11
N LEU A 105 -1.03 5.24 -15.68
CA LEU A 105 -0.70 6.00 -16.90
C LEU A 105 -0.06 7.37 -16.61
N TYR A 106 0.22 7.70 -15.35
CA TYR A 106 0.90 8.95 -15.00
C TYR A 106 2.34 8.93 -15.51
N HIS A 107 2.78 10.05 -16.11
CA HIS A 107 4.11 10.16 -16.71
C HIS A 107 4.77 11.53 -16.48
N THR A 108 4.00 12.54 -16.08
CA THR A 108 4.51 13.89 -15.83
C THR A 108 4.58 14.17 -14.34
N GLU A 109 5.54 15.01 -13.95
CA GLU A 109 5.64 15.49 -12.57
C GLU A 109 4.34 16.19 -12.11
N SER A 110 3.69 16.95 -12.99
CA SER A 110 2.45 17.65 -12.66
C SER A 110 1.29 16.72 -12.31
N GLU A 111 1.19 15.55 -12.94
CA GLU A 111 0.19 14.53 -12.60
C GLU A 111 0.44 14.00 -11.19
N PHE A 112 1.69 13.61 -10.88
CA PHE A 112 2.07 13.12 -9.56
C PHE A 112 1.92 14.18 -8.45
N ARG A 113 2.25 15.44 -8.73
CA ARG A 113 2.06 16.57 -7.80
C ARG A 113 0.58 16.81 -7.52
N SER A 114 -0.26 16.82 -8.56
CA SER A 114 -1.71 17.00 -8.39
C SER A 114 -2.31 15.88 -7.53
N CYS A 115 -1.92 14.63 -7.80
CA CYS A 115 -2.36 13.48 -7.01
C CYS A 115 -1.86 13.54 -5.56
N SER A 116 -0.60 13.94 -5.33
CA SER A 116 -0.07 14.05 -3.97
C SER A 116 -0.81 15.13 -3.15
N TYR A 117 -1.18 16.25 -3.76
CA TYR A 117 -2.01 17.27 -3.09
C TYR A 117 -3.43 16.77 -2.78
N GLY A 118 -4.05 16.03 -3.71
CA GLY A 118 -5.36 15.41 -3.47
C GLY A 118 -5.32 14.44 -2.28
N ILE A 119 -4.33 13.55 -2.26
CA ILE A 119 -4.14 12.59 -1.16
C ILE A 119 -3.83 13.30 0.16
N TYR A 120 -2.99 14.33 0.13
CA TYR A 120 -2.70 15.13 1.32
C TYR A 120 -3.97 15.75 1.90
N ALA A 121 -4.83 16.33 1.06
CA ALA A 121 -6.09 16.93 1.49
C ALA A 121 -7.04 15.91 2.14
N GLU A 122 -7.08 14.68 1.64
CA GLU A 122 -7.87 13.59 2.24
C GLU A 122 -7.30 13.11 3.59
N LEU A 123 -5.97 13.08 3.74
CA LEU A 123 -5.31 12.48 4.90
C LEU A 123 -5.04 13.45 6.04
N ILE A 124 -4.77 14.73 5.77
CA ILE A 124 -4.24 15.68 6.76
C ILE A 124 -5.17 15.88 7.97
N LYS A 125 -6.49 15.83 7.77
CA LYS A 125 -7.48 16.00 8.85
C LYS A 125 -7.39 14.88 9.89
N LYS A 126 -7.11 13.64 9.46
CA LYS A 126 -6.97 12.48 10.34
C LYS A 126 -5.53 12.22 10.77
N ASN A 127 -4.58 12.79 10.03
CA ASN A 127 -3.15 12.58 10.22
C ASN A 127 -2.40 13.93 10.22
N PRO A 128 -2.55 14.78 11.27
CA PRO A 128 -1.93 16.10 11.29
C PRO A 128 -0.40 16.09 11.19
N PHE A 129 0.24 14.98 11.57
CA PHE A 129 1.68 14.75 11.45
C PHE A 129 2.19 14.72 9.99
N LEU A 130 1.29 14.66 9.00
CA LEU A 130 1.66 14.82 7.58
C LEU A 130 1.91 16.27 7.18
N LYS A 131 1.63 17.23 8.06
CA LYS A 131 1.93 18.64 7.80
C LYS A 131 3.41 18.79 7.45
N ASP A 132 3.69 19.55 6.39
CA ASP A 132 5.04 19.78 5.86
C ASP A 132 5.76 18.52 5.32
N GLN A 133 5.05 17.39 5.17
CA GLN A 133 5.56 16.13 4.60
C GLN A 133 5.10 15.88 3.16
N THR A 134 4.63 16.92 2.45
CA THR A 134 4.07 16.79 1.09
C THR A 134 5.10 16.29 0.06
N GLU A 135 6.38 16.61 0.26
CA GLU A 135 7.45 16.11 -0.61
C GLU A 135 7.64 14.59 -0.42
N MET A 136 7.69 14.10 0.82
CA MET A 136 7.80 12.67 1.08
C MET A 136 6.58 11.89 0.56
N LEU A 137 5.38 12.46 0.67
CA LEU A 137 4.18 11.88 0.08
C LEU A 137 4.30 11.78 -1.45
N PHE A 138 4.75 12.85 -2.11
CA PHE A 138 4.98 12.88 -3.54
C PHE A 138 6.02 11.82 -3.99
N GLN A 139 7.16 11.73 -3.28
CA GLN A 139 8.18 10.73 -3.57
C GLN A 139 7.65 9.30 -3.37
N PHE A 140 6.91 9.04 -2.28
CA PHE A 140 6.26 7.75 -2.06
C PHE A 140 5.32 7.35 -3.21
N ILE A 141 4.47 8.28 -3.68
CA ILE A 141 3.53 8.01 -4.77
C ILE A 141 4.28 7.66 -6.07
N LYS A 142 5.33 8.43 -6.41
CA LYS A 142 6.16 8.15 -7.60
C LYS A 142 6.87 6.81 -7.49
N ASP A 143 7.44 6.51 -6.33
CA ASP A 143 8.18 5.27 -6.12
C ASP A 143 7.25 4.06 -6.15
N TYR A 144 6.06 4.18 -5.54
CA TYR A 144 5.02 3.17 -5.62
C TYR A 144 4.59 2.90 -7.07
N HIS A 145 4.34 3.96 -7.85
CA HIS A 145 4.02 3.84 -9.29
C HIS A 145 5.11 3.10 -10.05
N ARG A 146 6.37 3.49 -9.86
CA ARG A 146 7.54 2.87 -10.48
C ARG A 146 7.65 1.40 -10.13
N ILE A 147 7.55 1.06 -8.85
CA ILE A 147 7.69 -0.32 -8.35
C ILE A 147 6.60 -1.23 -8.92
N GLN A 148 5.34 -0.81 -8.91
CA GLN A 148 4.27 -1.63 -9.50
C GLN A 148 4.42 -1.73 -11.01
N SER A 149 4.80 -0.63 -11.68
CA SER A 149 5.02 -0.64 -13.13
C SER A 149 6.15 -1.59 -13.54
N GLN A 150 7.26 -1.59 -12.78
CA GLN A 150 8.44 -2.41 -13.07
C GLN A 150 8.14 -3.91 -12.98
N LYS A 151 7.32 -4.36 -12.01
CA LYS A 151 6.97 -5.78 -11.85
C LYS A 151 6.42 -6.41 -13.13
N GLU A 152 5.56 -5.67 -13.82
CA GLU A 152 4.90 -6.08 -15.07
C GLU A 152 5.82 -5.97 -16.29
N VAL A 153 6.87 -5.14 -16.20
CA VAL A 153 7.89 -5.00 -17.25
C VAL A 153 8.90 -6.13 -17.14
N ASP A 154 9.31 -6.49 -15.92
CA ASP A 154 10.30 -7.55 -15.68
C ASP A 154 9.74 -8.93 -16.00
N ASN A 155 8.42 -9.11 -15.89
CA ASN A 155 7.72 -10.34 -16.20
C ASN A 155 6.50 -10.04 -17.08
N PRO A 156 6.70 -9.74 -18.37
CA PRO A 156 5.58 -9.45 -19.26
C PRO A 156 4.67 -10.68 -19.39
N PRO A 157 3.34 -10.52 -19.35
CA PRO A 157 2.41 -11.65 -19.35
C PRO A 157 2.52 -12.51 -20.62
N VAL A 158 2.75 -11.88 -21.77
CA VAL A 158 2.75 -12.55 -23.07
C VAL A 158 3.40 -11.68 -24.15
N PHE A 159 3.94 -12.32 -25.19
CA PHE A 159 4.26 -11.67 -26.46
C PHE A 159 3.03 -11.73 -27.38
N LEU A 160 2.57 -10.59 -27.89
CA LEU A 160 1.44 -10.51 -28.81
C LEU A 160 1.91 -10.39 -30.26
N THR A 161 2.32 -9.19 -30.66
CA THR A 161 2.87 -8.87 -31.98
C THR A 161 4.06 -7.95 -31.81
N GLU A 162 4.95 -7.90 -32.81
CA GLU A 162 6.12 -7.02 -32.77
C GLU A 162 5.73 -5.55 -32.59
N GLU A 163 4.69 -5.07 -33.29
CA GLU A 163 4.21 -3.68 -33.16
C GLU A 163 3.70 -3.33 -31.76
N ILE A 164 3.01 -4.26 -31.10
CA ILE A 164 2.47 -4.04 -29.75
C ILE A 164 3.59 -4.10 -28.72
N THR A 165 4.48 -5.07 -28.85
CA THR A 165 5.66 -5.19 -27.99
C THR A 165 6.53 -3.94 -28.11
N GLU A 166 6.84 -3.48 -29.33
CA GLU A 166 7.62 -2.26 -29.54
C GLU A 166 6.92 -1.03 -28.93
N TRP A 167 5.60 -0.93 -29.06
CA TRP A 167 4.83 0.15 -28.43
C TRP A 167 4.94 0.12 -26.91
N ILE A 168 4.82 -1.05 -26.28
CA ILE A 168 4.93 -1.22 -24.83
C ILE A 168 6.34 -0.86 -24.37
N ASP A 169 7.37 -1.40 -25.02
CA ASP A 169 8.77 -1.20 -24.68
C ASP A 169 9.18 0.27 -24.83
N ASN A 170 8.80 0.90 -25.95
CA ASN A 170 9.05 2.33 -26.17
C ASN A 170 8.32 3.21 -25.14
N THR A 171 7.11 2.81 -24.74
CA THR A 171 6.35 3.54 -23.71
C THR A 171 7.07 3.48 -22.37
N TRP A 172 7.53 2.30 -21.98
CA TRP A 172 8.31 2.12 -20.76
C TRP A 172 9.64 2.89 -20.83
N ALA A 173 10.39 2.73 -21.92
CA ALA A 173 11.70 3.35 -22.09
C ALA A 173 11.63 4.88 -21.99
N LYS A 174 10.63 5.49 -22.65
CA LYS A 174 10.49 6.95 -22.76
C LYS A 174 9.74 7.60 -21.61
N TYR A 175 8.67 6.96 -21.12
CA TYR A 175 7.74 7.58 -20.16
C TYR A 175 7.74 6.91 -18.79
N LYS A 176 8.44 5.76 -18.62
CA LYS A 176 8.41 4.95 -17.40
C LYS A 176 6.99 4.54 -16.98
N VAL A 177 6.14 4.31 -17.98
CA VAL A 177 4.76 3.85 -17.83
C VAL A 177 4.68 2.40 -18.29
N SER A 178 4.14 1.53 -17.44
CA SER A 178 3.80 0.16 -17.82
C SER A 178 2.36 0.08 -18.28
N ILE A 179 2.15 -0.24 -19.56
CA ILE A 179 0.82 -0.47 -20.12
C ILE A 179 0.17 -1.70 -19.47
N TRP A 180 0.95 -2.76 -19.20
CA TRP A 180 0.47 -3.97 -18.54
C TRP A 180 -0.02 -3.70 -17.11
N ALA A 181 0.70 -2.89 -16.34
CA ALA A 181 0.25 -2.50 -14.99
C ALA A 181 -1.09 -1.77 -15.02
N PHE A 182 -1.27 -0.86 -15.99
CA PHE A 182 -2.55 -0.20 -16.19
C PHE A 182 -3.67 -1.15 -16.61
N VAL A 183 -3.42 -2.01 -17.60
CA VAL A 183 -4.43 -2.97 -18.11
C VAL A 183 -4.85 -3.93 -17.00
N SER A 184 -3.89 -4.49 -16.27
CA SER A 184 -4.15 -5.39 -15.14
C SER A 184 -5.01 -4.71 -14.07
N ASP A 185 -4.62 -3.52 -13.60
CA ASP A 185 -5.36 -2.77 -12.58
C ASP A 185 -6.75 -2.33 -13.05
N TYR A 186 -6.90 -1.96 -14.34
CA TYR A 186 -8.20 -1.64 -14.90
C TYR A 186 -9.10 -2.87 -14.97
N ILE A 187 -8.61 -4.00 -15.48
CA ILE A 187 -9.42 -5.20 -15.72
C ILE A 187 -9.91 -5.83 -14.42
N HIS A 188 -9.08 -5.89 -13.37
CA HIS A 188 -9.52 -6.39 -12.06
C HIS A 188 -10.60 -5.49 -11.43
N ARG A 189 -10.49 -4.16 -11.57
CA ARG A 189 -11.57 -3.27 -11.11
C ARG A 189 -12.81 -3.38 -11.97
N PHE A 190 -12.63 -3.54 -13.28
CA PHE A 190 -13.73 -3.73 -14.21
C PHE A 190 -14.48 -5.03 -13.87
N SER A 191 -13.81 -6.13 -13.53
CA SER A 191 -14.49 -7.37 -13.12
C SER A 191 -15.23 -7.24 -11.79
N ASP A 192 -14.69 -6.47 -10.85
CA ASP A 192 -15.25 -6.33 -9.51
C ASP A 192 -16.43 -5.34 -9.41
N ASP A 193 -16.60 -4.46 -10.41
CA ASP A 193 -17.63 -3.41 -10.42
C ASP A 193 -18.50 -3.50 -11.69
N ASP A 194 -19.65 -4.16 -11.56
CA ASP A 194 -20.61 -4.32 -12.65
C ASP A 194 -21.19 -2.98 -13.14
N SER A 195 -21.10 -1.90 -12.36
CA SER A 195 -21.55 -0.57 -12.80
C SER A 195 -20.73 -0.03 -13.97
N LEU A 196 -19.50 -0.52 -14.15
CA LEU A 196 -18.63 -0.19 -15.27
C LEU A 196 -19.02 -0.91 -16.56
N TRP A 197 -19.81 -2.00 -16.47
CA TRP A 197 -20.15 -2.81 -17.64
C TRP A 197 -21.20 -2.13 -18.51
N PRO A 198 -20.95 -2.00 -19.82
CA PRO A 198 -21.95 -1.47 -20.72
C PRO A 198 -23.21 -2.35 -20.69
N ALA A 199 -24.40 -1.73 -20.71
CA ALA A 199 -25.67 -2.46 -20.56
C ALA A 199 -25.85 -3.63 -21.54
N LYS A 200 -25.32 -3.53 -22.77
CA LYS A 200 -25.37 -4.58 -23.78
C LYS A 200 -24.49 -5.81 -23.50
N HIS A 201 -23.56 -5.69 -22.55
CA HIS A 201 -22.66 -6.75 -22.13
C HIS A 201 -23.10 -7.40 -20.81
N LYS A 202 -24.15 -6.89 -20.14
CA LYS A 202 -24.67 -7.50 -18.92
C LYS A 202 -25.57 -8.68 -19.27
N VAL A 203 -25.14 -9.89 -18.98
CA VAL A 203 -25.95 -11.10 -19.12
C VAL A 203 -26.42 -11.54 -17.73
N LYS A 204 -27.73 -11.80 -17.57
CA LYS A 204 -28.25 -12.20 -16.27
C LYS A 204 -27.77 -13.61 -15.93
N ASN A 205 -27.09 -13.77 -14.79
CA ASN A 205 -26.66 -15.07 -14.33
C ASN A 205 -27.90 -15.87 -13.86
N THR A 206 -28.11 -17.05 -14.45
CA THR A 206 -29.26 -17.91 -14.16
C THR A 206 -29.07 -18.77 -12.91
N LYS A 207 -27.82 -18.94 -12.45
CA LYS A 207 -27.46 -19.79 -11.31
C LYS A 207 -27.43 -19.02 -10.00
N VAL A 208 -27.07 -17.74 -10.02
CA VAL A 208 -27.04 -16.86 -8.85
C VAL A 208 -27.98 -15.68 -9.08
N GLN A 209 -29.13 -15.70 -8.41
CA GLN A 209 -30.10 -14.62 -8.48
C GLN A 209 -29.43 -13.32 -7.97
N GLN A 210 -29.53 -12.24 -8.75
CA GLN A 210 -28.93 -10.91 -8.51
C GLN A 210 -27.49 -10.71 -9.02
N TYR A 211 -26.91 -11.65 -9.76
CA TYR A 211 -25.61 -11.47 -10.42
C TYR A 211 -25.75 -11.32 -11.95
N PHE A 212 -24.86 -10.52 -12.53
CA PHE A 212 -24.65 -10.42 -13.97
C PHE A 212 -23.29 -11.03 -14.32
N ASP A 213 -23.20 -11.61 -15.50
CA ASP A 213 -21.96 -12.03 -16.16
C ASP A 213 -21.64 -11.02 -17.27
N TYR A 214 -20.34 -10.81 -17.54
CA TYR A 214 -19.88 -9.89 -18.58
C TYR A 214 -19.69 -10.62 -19.91
N ASP A 215 -20.48 -10.26 -20.92
CA ASP A 215 -20.37 -10.79 -22.28
C ASP A 215 -19.22 -10.12 -23.05
N PHE A 216 -18.03 -10.68 -22.90
CA PHE A 216 -16.83 -10.27 -23.63
C PHE A 216 -16.82 -10.71 -25.11
N LYS A 217 -17.81 -11.47 -25.58
CA LYS A 217 -17.88 -11.92 -26.99
C LYS A 217 -18.58 -10.92 -27.92
N GLN A 218 -19.19 -9.88 -27.35
CA GLN A 218 -19.76 -8.76 -28.11
C GLN A 218 -18.68 -7.97 -28.85
N LYS A 219 -19.02 -7.42 -30.03
CA LYS A 219 -18.05 -6.77 -30.92
C LYS A 219 -17.74 -5.31 -30.61
N THR A 220 -18.57 -4.61 -29.83
CA THR A 220 -18.50 -3.15 -29.69
C THR A 220 -18.40 -2.74 -28.24
N ASN A 221 -17.54 -1.76 -27.93
CA ASN A 221 -17.39 -1.20 -26.60
C ASN A 221 -16.95 -2.21 -25.52
N LEU A 222 -16.09 -3.16 -25.90
CA LEU A 222 -15.44 -4.04 -24.95
C LEU A 222 -14.73 -3.23 -23.87
N PHE A 223 -14.85 -3.68 -22.61
CA PHE A 223 -14.24 -3.09 -21.41
C PHE A 223 -14.56 -1.61 -21.25
N ASN A 224 -15.74 -1.19 -21.73
CA ASN A 224 -16.20 0.19 -21.71
C ASN A 224 -15.19 1.19 -22.33
N LEU A 225 -14.46 0.75 -23.35
CA LEU A 225 -13.42 1.55 -24.00
C LEU A 225 -13.92 2.85 -24.62
N ASN A 226 -15.21 2.97 -24.96
CA ASN A 226 -15.77 4.24 -25.44
C ASN A 226 -15.79 5.31 -24.35
N SER A 227 -15.87 4.93 -23.08
CA SER A 227 -15.82 5.84 -21.94
C SER A 227 -14.37 6.04 -21.45
N LEU A 228 -13.60 4.97 -21.40
CA LEU A 228 -12.21 5.01 -20.93
C LEU A 228 -11.27 5.70 -21.91
N TYR A 229 -11.29 5.32 -23.18
CA TYR A 229 -10.28 5.74 -24.15
C TYR A 229 -10.21 7.27 -24.36
N PRO A 230 -11.33 8.02 -24.44
CA PRO A 230 -11.27 9.49 -24.54
C PRO A 230 -10.46 10.15 -23.41
N ARG A 231 -10.55 9.61 -22.19
CA ARG A 231 -9.88 10.15 -21.00
C ARG A 231 -8.36 9.95 -21.03
N ILE A 232 -7.87 8.98 -21.79
CA ILE A 232 -6.44 8.62 -21.84
C ILE A 232 -5.80 8.88 -23.22
N SER A 233 -6.61 9.08 -24.26
CA SER A 233 -6.16 9.24 -25.66
C SER A 233 -5.28 10.47 -25.92
N HIS A 234 -5.33 11.47 -25.04
CA HIS A 234 -4.48 12.66 -25.12
C HIS A 234 -3.02 12.36 -24.72
N LYS A 235 -2.76 11.26 -24.01
CA LYS A 235 -1.40 10.86 -23.64
C LYS A 235 -0.62 10.46 -24.89
N PRO A 236 0.64 10.90 -25.02
CA PRO A 236 1.40 10.76 -26.27
C PRO A 236 1.60 9.30 -26.69
N PHE A 237 1.64 8.38 -25.73
CA PHE A 237 1.76 6.94 -25.97
C PHE A 237 0.41 6.22 -26.17
N MET A 238 -0.73 6.84 -25.87
CA MET A 238 -2.06 6.20 -26.05
C MET A 238 -2.74 6.61 -27.35
N LYS A 239 -2.33 7.72 -27.97
CA LYS A 239 -2.96 8.27 -29.17
C LYS A 239 -2.93 7.27 -30.33
N GLY A 240 -4.12 6.93 -30.86
CA GLY A 240 -4.29 5.96 -31.94
C GLY A 240 -4.17 4.49 -31.53
N LYS A 241 -3.88 4.18 -30.25
CA LYS A 241 -3.63 2.82 -29.75
C LYS A 241 -4.85 2.14 -29.10
N LYS A 242 -6.08 2.56 -29.45
CA LYS A 242 -7.32 2.00 -28.86
C LYS A 242 -7.44 0.49 -29.07
N GLN A 243 -7.16 0.01 -30.27
CA GLN A 243 -7.27 -1.41 -30.60
C GLN A 243 -6.20 -2.25 -29.90
N TYR A 244 -4.98 -1.73 -29.78
CA TYR A 244 -3.91 -2.41 -29.03
C TYR A 244 -4.31 -2.56 -27.56
N LEU A 245 -4.89 -1.51 -26.98
CA LEU A 245 -5.41 -1.56 -25.61
C LEU A 245 -6.54 -2.59 -25.44
N GLU A 246 -7.47 -2.66 -26.39
CA GLU A 246 -8.55 -3.67 -26.39
C GLU A 246 -7.99 -5.09 -26.40
N LEU A 247 -6.97 -5.36 -27.21
CA LEU A 247 -6.33 -6.66 -27.30
C LEU A 247 -5.66 -7.06 -25.97
N LEU A 248 -4.92 -6.15 -25.35
CA LEU A 248 -4.29 -6.38 -24.05
C LEU A 248 -5.35 -6.65 -22.96
N MET A 249 -6.43 -5.88 -22.95
CA MET A 249 -7.54 -6.06 -22.01
C MET A 249 -8.25 -7.40 -22.19
N MET A 250 -8.48 -7.82 -23.43
CA MET A 250 -9.05 -9.14 -23.74
C MET A 250 -8.14 -10.26 -23.24
N HIS A 251 -6.83 -10.15 -23.52
CA HIS A 251 -5.85 -11.12 -23.03
C HIS A 251 -5.90 -11.26 -21.51
N THR A 252 -5.83 -10.13 -20.79
CA THR A 252 -5.88 -10.11 -19.33
C THR A 252 -7.20 -10.65 -18.78
N TRP A 253 -8.34 -10.31 -19.40
CA TRP A 253 -9.64 -10.84 -18.97
C TRP A 253 -9.69 -12.37 -19.03
N LEU A 254 -9.27 -12.95 -20.17
CA LEU A 254 -9.32 -14.40 -20.37
C LEU A 254 -8.35 -15.14 -19.46
N HIS A 255 -7.15 -14.60 -19.21
CA HIS A 255 -6.12 -15.31 -18.45
C HIS A 255 -6.12 -15.02 -16.94
N SER A 256 -6.79 -13.95 -16.50
CA SER A 256 -6.82 -13.56 -15.08
C SER A 256 -8.20 -13.62 -14.44
N ILE A 257 -9.30 -13.55 -15.21
CA ILE A 257 -10.68 -13.48 -14.68
C ILE A 257 -11.49 -14.73 -15.02
N GLU A 258 -11.73 -15.01 -16.30
CA GLU A 258 -12.68 -16.06 -16.73
C GLU A 258 -12.02 -17.44 -16.88
N SER A 259 -10.72 -17.51 -17.19
CA SER A 259 -10.02 -18.67 -17.77
C SER A 259 -10.43 -18.93 -19.23
N ASP A 260 -9.46 -19.14 -20.13
CA ASP A 260 -9.72 -19.36 -21.56
C ASP A 260 -10.15 -20.81 -21.87
N ASP A 261 -11.22 -21.27 -21.23
CA ASP A 261 -11.68 -22.67 -21.27
C ASP A 261 -12.29 -23.11 -22.64
N GLY A 262 -12.00 -22.39 -23.73
CA GLY A 262 -12.51 -22.70 -25.06
C GLY A 262 -11.66 -22.20 -26.23
N ASN A 263 -10.38 -21.86 -26.01
CA ASN A 263 -9.47 -21.28 -27.01
C ASN A 263 -10.06 -20.05 -27.71
N TYR A 264 -10.85 -19.24 -26.97
CA TYR A 264 -11.46 -18.05 -27.53
C TYR A 264 -10.38 -16.99 -27.82
N TRP A 265 -9.28 -17.01 -27.07
CA TRP A 265 -8.14 -16.16 -27.32
C TRP A 265 -7.61 -16.29 -28.76
N ASP A 266 -7.39 -17.51 -29.25
CA ASP A 266 -6.86 -17.76 -30.58
C ASP A 266 -7.82 -17.21 -31.66
N GLU A 267 -9.12 -17.46 -31.53
CA GLU A 267 -10.14 -16.93 -32.45
C GLU A 267 -10.16 -15.39 -32.46
N TYR A 268 -10.03 -14.77 -31.28
CA TYR A 268 -10.02 -13.32 -31.15
C TYR A 268 -8.73 -12.71 -31.72
N PHE A 269 -7.58 -13.31 -31.43
CA PHE A 269 -6.26 -12.87 -31.89
C PHE A 269 -6.13 -12.98 -33.42
N ASP A 270 -6.57 -14.07 -34.02
CA ASP A 270 -6.57 -14.26 -35.49
C ASP A 270 -7.41 -13.19 -36.20
N LYS A 271 -8.59 -12.86 -35.65
CA LYS A 271 -9.45 -11.80 -36.19
C LYS A 271 -8.84 -10.40 -36.05
N PHE A 272 -7.98 -10.22 -35.05
CA PHE A 272 -7.28 -8.96 -34.85
C PHE A 272 -6.16 -8.79 -35.89
N THR A 273 -5.35 -9.83 -36.10
CA THR A 273 -4.19 -9.82 -37.01
C THR A 273 -4.57 -9.92 -38.49
N SER A 274 -5.76 -10.43 -38.79
CA SER A 274 -6.29 -10.53 -40.17
C SER A 274 -6.85 -9.22 -40.74
N LYS A 275 -6.78 -8.11 -39.99
CA LYS A 275 -7.27 -6.77 -40.40
C LYS A 275 -6.12 -5.87 -40.84
#